data_AF-A0A2L2YT25-F1
#
_entry.id   AF-A0A2L2YT25-F1
#
_cell.length_a   1.000
_cell.length_b   1.000
_cell.length_c   1.000
_cell.angle_alpha   90.00
_cell.angle_beta   90.00
_cell.angle_gamma   90.00
#
_symmetry.space_group_name_H-M   'P 1'
#
loop_
_entity.id
_entity.type
_entity.pdbx_description
1 polymer ?
#
loop_
_entity_poly.entity_id
_entity_poly.type
_entity_poly.pdbx_seq_one_letter_code
_entity_poly.pdbx_strand_id
1 'polypeptide(L)' 'QGCYSHVGKINGQQQLSLGEGCLYVGTVGHEFGHALGFYHEQNRSDRDDYLIIYLEYIQDGLAFAF' A
#
# COMPACT_ATOMS: atom_id res chain seq x y z
N GLN A 1 -7.06 4.25 14.38
CA GLN A 1 -5.91 4.59 13.51
C GLN A 1 -5.43 3.30 12.87
N GLY A 2 -4.96 3.32 11.62
CA GLY A 2 -4.51 2.13 10.87
C GLY A 2 -3.00 2.12 10.63
N CYS A 3 -2.56 1.35 9.64
CA CYS A 3 -1.19 1.36 9.12
C CYS A 3 -1.22 2.10 7.79
N TYR A 4 -0.49 3.22 7.67
CA TYR A 4 -0.36 3.94 6.39
C TYR A 4 0.82 4.91 6.37
N SER A 5 1.32 5.21 5.17
CA SER A 5 2.18 6.34 4.88
C SER A 5 1.85 6.94 3.51
N HIS A 6 2.32 8.16 3.27
CA HIS A 6 2.30 8.73 1.92
C HIS A 6 3.33 8.03 1.03
N VAL A 7 3.05 7.95 -0.27
CA VAL A 7 4.04 7.43 -1.23
C VAL A 7 5.03 8.55 -1.59
N GLY A 8 6.29 8.37 -1.18
CA GLY A 8 7.37 9.29 -1.43
C GLY A 8 7.32 10.58 -0.60
N LYS A 9 8.22 11.51 -0.92
CA LYS A 9 8.36 12.79 -0.21
C LYS A 9 7.22 13.76 -0.57
N ILE A 10 6.42 14.13 0.41
CA ILE A 10 5.33 15.13 0.24
C ILE A 10 5.73 16.57 0.54
N ASN A 11 6.95 16.79 1.02
CA ASN A 11 7.49 18.05 1.57
C ASN A 11 6.91 18.44 2.94
N GLY A 12 7.75 19.04 3.79
CA GLY A 12 7.38 19.34 5.17
C GLY A 12 7.33 18.10 6.06
N GLN A 13 6.61 18.18 7.17
CA GLN A 13 6.37 17.05 8.06
C GLN A 13 5.39 16.08 7.40
N GLN A 14 5.72 14.79 7.37
CA GLN A 14 4.86 13.75 6.83
C GLN A 14 4.52 12.72 7.91
N GLN A 15 3.25 12.36 7.99
CA GLN A 15 2.78 11.36 8.96
C GLN A 15 3.04 9.96 8.42
N LEU A 16 3.49 9.07 9.30
CA LEU A 16 3.45 7.63 9.14
C LEU A 16 2.66 7.08 10.34
N SER A 17 1.56 6.38 10.08
CA SER A 17 0.69 5.83 11.12
C SER A 17 1.04 4.38 11.39
N LEU A 18 1.36 4.07 12.66
CA LEU A 18 1.52 2.71 13.18
C LEU A 18 0.56 2.56 14.35
N GLY A 19 -0.72 2.35 14.04
CA GLY A 19 -1.76 2.10 15.04
C GLY A 19 -1.60 0.75 15.77
N GLU A 20 -2.58 0.45 16.61
CA GLU A 20 -2.68 -0.87 17.24
C GLU A 20 -2.72 -1.97 16.16
N GLY A 21 -1.87 -2.99 16.32
CA GLY A 21 -1.72 -4.06 15.32
C GLY A 21 -0.71 -3.80 14.19
N CYS A 22 -0.08 -2.62 14.11
CA CYS A 22 0.90 -2.30 13.05
C CYS A 22 2.37 -2.55 13.42
N LEU A 23 2.68 -2.86 14.69
CA LEU A 23 4.06 -2.95 15.20
C LEU A 23 4.76 -4.30 14.90
N TYR A 24 4.48 -4.86 13.73
CA TYR A 24 5.22 -5.99 13.19
C TYR A 24 6.32 -5.46 12.26
N VAL A 25 7.52 -6.06 12.30
CA VAL A 25 8.66 -5.61 11.50
C VAL A 25 8.32 -5.50 10.01
N GLY A 26 7.54 -6.45 9.48
CA GLY A 26 7.08 -6.41 8.09
C GLY A 26 6.16 -5.24 7.78
N THR A 27 5.17 -4.97 8.63
CA THR A 27 4.24 -3.84 8.47
C THR A 27 4.97 -2.51 8.60
N VAL A 28 5.84 -2.36 9.60
CA VAL A 28 6.68 -1.15 9.74
C VAL A 28 7.53 -0.95 8.47
N GLY A 29 8.20 -2.00 8.01
CA GLY A 29 9.00 -1.96 6.77
C GLY A 29 8.17 -1.59 5.54
N HIS A 30 6.94 -2.10 5.42
CA HIS A 30 6.00 -1.77 4.36
C HIS A 30 5.64 -0.28 4.35
N GLU A 31 5.27 0.30 5.49
CA GLU A 31 4.93 1.73 5.57
C GLU A 31 6.14 2.64 5.31
N PHE A 32 7.34 2.24 5.74
CA PHE A 32 8.56 2.93 5.35
C PHE A 32 8.85 2.76 3.85
N GLY A 33 8.51 1.62 3.24
CA GLY A 33 8.57 1.42 1.80
C GLY A 33 7.69 2.41 1.05
N HIS A 34 6.46 2.65 1.51
CA HIS A 34 5.63 3.73 0.98
C HIS A 34 6.31 5.08 1.12
N ALA A 35 6.81 5.44 2.31
CA ALA A 35 7.51 6.71 2.52
C ALA A 35 8.74 6.90 1.61
N LEU A 36 9.42 5.80 1.23
CA LEU A 36 10.53 5.79 0.28
C LEU A 36 10.08 5.98 -1.19
N GLY A 37 8.81 5.72 -1.51
CA GLY A 37 8.25 5.91 -2.84
C GLY A 37 7.74 4.64 -3.52
N PHE A 38 7.63 3.52 -2.80
CA PHE A 38 7.10 2.28 -3.37
C PHE A 38 5.57 2.28 -3.35
N TYR A 39 4.99 1.88 -4.48
CA TYR A 39 3.58 1.48 -4.56
C TYR A 39 3.44 -0.02 -4.30
N HIS A 40 2.20 -0.49 -4.16
CA HIS A 40 1.95 -1.93 -4.08
C HIS A 40 2.34 -2.65 -5.38
N GLU A 41 2.99 -3.80 -5.27
CA GLU A 41 3.57 -4.52 -6.41
C GLU A 41 2.51 -4.98 -7.43
N GLN A 42 1.31 -5.37 -6.98
CA GLN A 42 0.22 -5.75 -7.89
C GLN A 42 -0.32 -4.58 -8.72
N ASN A 43 0.12 -3.34 -8.48
CA ASN A 43 -0.26 -2.16 -9.27
C ASN A 43 0.77 -1.80 -10.34
N ARG A 44 1.82 -2.62 -10.53
CA ARG A 44 2.78 -2.41 -11.61
C ARG A 44 2.09 -2.44 -12.98
N SER A 45 2.64 -1.67 -13.92
CA SER A 45 2.12 -1.57 -15.29
C SER A 45 2.20 -2.88 -16.07
N ASP A 46 3.08 -3.80 -15.66
CA ASP A 46 3.28 -5.12 -16.27
C ASP A 46 2.63 -6.26 -15.47
N ARG A 47 1.79 -5.95 -14.47
CA ARG A 47 1.20 -6.98 -13.57
C ARG A 47 0.44 -8.07 -14.32
N ASP A 48 -0.22 -7.73 -15.44
CA ASP A 48 -1.13 -8.63 -16.15
C ASP A 48 -0.35 -9.73 -16.91
N ASP A 49 0.99 -9.60 -17.01
CA ASP A 49 1.88 -10.65 -17.46
C ASP A 49 2.11 -11.74 -16.38
N TYR A 50 1.79 -11.45 -15.12
CA TYR A 50 2.09 -12.30 -13.96
C TYR A 50 0.86 -12.69 -13.14
N LEU A 51 -0.19 -11.88 -13.15
CA LEU A 51 -1.36 -12.01 -12.28
C LEU A 51 -2.66 -11.92 -13.09
N ILE A 52 -3.69 -12.62 -12.61
CA ILE A 52 -5.07 -12.44 -13.06
C ILE A 52 -5.87 -11.91 -11.86
N ILE A 53 -6.49 -10.74 -12.01
CA ILE A 53 -7.38 -10.18 -10.99
C ILE A 53 -8.83 -10.53 -11.33
N TYR A 54 -9.44 -11.39 -10.51
CA TYR A 54 -10.86 -11.73 -10.60
C TYR A 54 -11.70 -10.64 -9.95
N LEU A 55 -12.00 -9.57 -10.70
CA LEU A 55 -12.74 -8.40 -10.23
C LEU A 55 -14.11 -8.76 -9.63
N GLU A 56 -14.73 -9.86 -10.07
CA GLU A 56 -16.02 -10.36 -9.58
C GLU A 56 -16.00 -10.85 -8.12
N TYR A 57 -14.81 -11.14 -7.57
CA TYR A 57 -14.64 -11.57 -6.17
C TYR A 57 -14.13 -10.43 -5.28
N ILE A 58 -13.95 -9.23 -5.83
CA ILE A 58 -13.58 -8.04 -5.05
C ILE A 58 -14.84 -7.45 -4.41
N GLN A 59 -14.72 -7.06 -3.15
CA GLN A 59 -15.79 -6.37 -2.44
C GLN A 59 -16.23 -5.10 -3.19
N ASP A 60 -17.55 -4.92 -3.31
CA ASP A 60 -18.15 -3.77 -3.99
C ASP A 60 -17.54 -2.44 -3.53
N GLY A 61 -17.11 -1.63 -4.51
CA GLY A 61 -16.49 -0.32 -4.28
C GLY A 61 -14.99 -0.34 -4.00
N LEU A 62 -14.34 -1.50 -3.91
CA LEU A 62 -12.89 -1.62 -3.66
C LEU A 62 -12.05 -1.99 -4.89
N ALA A 63 -12.66 -2.07 -6.08
CA ALA A 63 -11.94 -2.38 -7.32
C ALA A 63 -10.79 -1.41 -7.62
N PHE A 64 -10.84 -0.16 -7.14
CA PHE A 64 -9.79 0.84 -7.35
C PHE A 64 -8.44 0.50 -6.66
N ALA A 65 -8.42 -0.46 -5.74
CA ALA A 65 -7.21 -0.87 -5.01
C ALA A 65 -6.36 -1.92 -5.76
N PHE A 66 -6.84 -2.36 -6.94
CA PHE A 66 -6.26 -3.39 -7.80
C PHE A 66 -6.15 -2.85 -9.24
#